data_AF-A0A2V8MDD2-F1
#
_entry.id   AF-A0A2V8MDD2-F1
#
_cell.length_a   1.000
_cell.length_b   1.000
_cell.length_c   1.000
_cell.angle_alpha   90.00
_cell.angle_beta   90.00
_cell.angle_gamma   90.00
#
_symmetry.space_group_name_H-M   'P 1'
#
loop_
_entity.id
_entity.type
_entity.pdbx_description
1 polymer ?
#
loop_
_entity_poly.entity_id
_entity_poly.type
_entity_poly.pdbx_seq_one_letter_code
_entity_poly.pdbx_strand_id
1 'polypeptide(L)'
;MVSMFRKRASCPSSQELLGYHLSSVTDEERSRIQAHLSFCEFCNAELQLLTRHRADVEEDALVEMPAQLRRLAERLLNRSAAAFSGLSELVNTRQLSH
;
A
#
# COMPACT_ATOMS: atom_id res chain seq x y z
N MET A 1 -20.29 -22.95 0.61
CA MET A 1 -19.03 -22.73 1.33
C MET A 1 -18.70 -21.25 1.15
N VAL A 2 -18.85 -20.43 2.19
CA VAL A 2 -18.64 -18.98 2.07
C VAL A 2 -17.14 -18.72 2.10
N SER A 3 -16.53 -18.48 0.95
CA SER A 3 -15.20 -17.87 0.88
C SER A 3 -15.29 -16.51 1.54
N MET A 4 -14.60 -16.32 2.67
CA MET A 4 -14.51 -15.01 3.28
C MET A 4 -13.83 -14.06 2.29
N PHE A 5 -14.49 -12.96 1.95
CA PHE A 5 -13.93 -11.90 1.11
C PHE A 5 -12.83 -11.17 1.89
N ARG A 6 -11.61 -11.71 1.86
CA ARG A 6 -10.45 -11.19 2.59
C ARG A 6 -9.16 -11.49 1.85
N LYS A 7 -8.19 -10.58 1.95
CA LYS A 7 -6.81 -10.81 1.49
C LYS A 7 -6.13 -11.84 2.40
N ARG A 8 -5.38 -12.77 1.80
CA ARG A 8 -4.61 -13.82 2.50
C ARG A 8 -3.13 -13.66 2.16
N ALA A 9 -2.25 -14.28 2.94
CA ALA A 9 -0.82 -14.29 2.65
C ALA A 9 -0.47 -14.94 1.29
N SER A 10 -1.35 -15.81 0.77
CA SER A 10 -1.21 -16.42 -0.56
C SER A 10 -1.79 -15.56 -1.70
N CYS A 11 -2.37 -14.40 -1.40
CA CYS A 11 -2.86 -13.47 -2.41
C CYS A 11 -1.68 -12.73 -3.06
N PRO A 12 -1.72 -12.51 -4.38
CA PRO A 12 -0.77 -11.64 -5.02
C PRO A 12 -0.84 -10.22 -4.43
N SER A 13 0.29 -9.54 -4.45
CA SER A 13 0.38 -8.12 -4.15
C SER A 13 -0.37 -7.30 -5.20
N SER A 14 -0.75 -6.08 -4.82
CA SER A 14 -1.43 -5.16 -5.75
C SER A 14 -0.51 -4.78 -6.93
N GLN A 15 0.81 -4.72 -6.71
CA GLN A 15 1.80 -4.49 -7.76
C GLN A 15 1.87 -5.67 -8.76
N GLU A 16 1.81 -6.91 -8.29
CA GLU A 16 1.74 -8.09 -9.16
C GLU A 16 0.44 -8.12 -9.98
N LEU A 17 -0.70 -7.77 -9.38
CA LEU A 17 -1.98 -7.65 -10.11
C LEU A 17 -1.95 -6.56 -11.18
N LEU A 18 -1.31 -5.42 -10.89
CA LEU A 18 -1.10 -4.35 -11.87
C LEU A 18 -0.18 -4.82 -13.01
N GLY A 19 0.93 -5.47 -12.68
CA GLY A 19 1.84 -6.03 -13.68
C GLY A 19 1.16 -7.09 -14.56
N TYR A 20 0.33 -7.94 -13.96
CA TYR A 20 -0.51 -8.91 -14.68
C TYR A 20 -1.46 -8.21 -15.67
N HIS A 21 -2.13 -7.14 -15.24
CA HIS A 21 -3.02 -6.35 -16.09
C HIS A 21 -2.27 -5.65 -17.23
N LEU A 22 -1.12 -5.05 -16.93
CA LEU A 22 -0.27 -4.34 -17.89
C LEU A 22 0.55 -5.29 -18.79
N SER A 23 0.43 -6.61 -18.60
CA SER A 23 1.23 -7.61 -19.30
C SER A 23 2.74 -7.42 -19.14
N SER A 24 3.17 -6.87 -17.99
CA SER A 24 4.58 -6.60 -17.65
C SER A 24 5.17 -7.61 -16.67
N VAL A 25 4.59 -8.81 -16.60
CA VAL A 25 5.00 -9.94 -15.75
C VAL A 25 5.48 -11.09 -16.64
N THR A 26 6.28 -12.01 -16.09
CA THR A 26 6.70 -13.22 -16.82
C THR A 26 5.52 -14.18 -17.06
N ASP A 27 5.69 -15.14 -17.97
CA ASP A 27 4.66 -16.13 -18.26
C ASP A 27 4.36 -17.04 -17.04
N GLU A 28 5.38 -17.33 -16.22
CA GLU A 28 5.23 -18.07 -14.98
C GLU A 28 4.39 -17.29 -13.95
N GLU A 29 4.67 -15.98 -13.81
CA GLU A 29 3.91 -15.08 -12.93
C GLU A 29 2.47 -14.93 -13.40
N ARG A 30 2.27 -14.76 -14.70
CA ARG A 30 0.95 -14.69 -15.32
C ARG A 30 0.12 -15.93 -15.00
N SER A 31 0.70 -17.11 -15.19
CA SER A 31 0.02 -18.39 -14.94
C SER A 31 -0.35 -18.56 -13.47
N ARG A 32 0.56 -18.19 -12.55
CA ARG A 32 0.33 -18.22 -11.10
C ARG A 32 -0.81 -17.29 -10.67
N ILE A 33 -0.81 -16.07 -11.18
CA ILE A 33 -1.84 -15.06 -10.86
C ILE A 33 -3.18 -15.48 -11.45
N GLN A 34 -3.21 -15.95 -12.70
CA GLN A 34 -4.43 -16.46 -13.34
C GLN A 34 -5.02 -17.63 -12.55
N ALA A 35 -4.20 -18.58 -12.10
CA ALA A 35 -4.65 -19.67 -11.24
C ALA A 35 -5.24 -19.12 -9.92
N HIS A 36 -4.63 -18.11 -9.30
CA HIS A 36 -5.17 -17.47 -8.09
C HIS A 36 -6.53 -16.81 -8.31
N LEU A 37 -6.67 -16.09 -9.43
CA LEU A 37 -7.91 -15.40 -9.80
C LEU A 37 -9.05 -16.37 -10.10
N SER A 38 -8.78 -17.64 -10.40
CA SER A 38 -9.87 -18.61 -10.62
C SER A 38 -10.69 -18.92 -9.35
N PHE A 39 -10.12 -18.69 -8.15
CA PHE A 39 -10.76 -19.06 -6.87
C PHE A 39 -10.85 -17.92 -5.85
N CYS A 40 -10.15 -16.81 -6.06
CA CYS A 40 -10.12 -15.71 -5.11
C CYS A 40 -11.01 -14.55 -5.56
N GLU A 41 -12.20 -14.44 -4.97
CA GLU A 41 -13.14 -13.35 -5.24
C GLU A 41 -12.57 -11.98 -4.85
N PHE A 42 -11.76 -11.94 -3.78
CA PHE A 42 -11.11 -10.71 -3.32
C PHE A 42 -10.14 -10.16 -4.38
N CYS A 43 -9.24 -10.98 -4.91
CA CYS A 43 -8.26 -10.52 -5.90
C CYS A 43 -8.90 -10.21 -7.26
N ASN A 44 -10.02 -10.85 -7.61
CA ASN A 44 -10.81 -10.43 -8.77
C ASN A 44 -11.39 -9.03 -8.59
N ALA A 45 -12.01 -8.77 -7.44
CA ALA A 45 -12.54 -7.45 -7.14
C ALA A 45 -11.43 -6.39 -7.07
N GLU A 46 -10.28 -6.72 -6.47
CA GLU A 46 -9.10 -5.86 -6.44
C GLU A 46 -8.58 -5.57 -7.86
N LEU A 47 -8.49 -6.57 -8.73
CA LEU A 47 -8.08 -6.39 -10.13
C LEU A 47 -9.06 -5.49 -10.89
N GLN A 48 -10.37 -5.66 -10.69
CA GLN A 48 -11.39 -4.79 -11.30
C GLN A 48 -11.27 -3.34 -10.81
N LEU A 49 -11.01 -3.16 -9.51
CA LEU A 49 -10.78 -1.84 -8.92
C LEU A 49 -9.56 -1.17 -9.55
N LEU A 50 -8.43 -1.87 -9.59
CA LEU A 50 -7.16 -1.39 -10.16
C LEU A 50 -7.26 -1.09 -11.66
N THR A 51 -8.04 -1.88 -12.40
CA THR A 51 -8.27 -1.67 -13.84
C THR A 51 -9.15 -0.45 -14.09
N ARG A 52 -10.18 -0.23 -13.25
CA ARG A 52 -11.13 0.88 -13.41
C ARG A 52 -10.53 2.21 -12.97
N HIS A 53 -9.85 2.22 -11.84
CA HIS A 53 -9.18 3.39 -11.29
C HIS A 53 -7.71 3.27 -11.56
N ARG A 54 -7.34 3.10 -12.84
CA ARG A 54 -5.98 3.46 -13.24
C ARG A 54 -5.77 4.84 -12.62
N ALA A 55 -4.68 4.96 -11.86
CA ALA A 55 -4.00 6.22 -11.90
C ALA A 55 -3.66 6.40 -13.38
N ASP A 56 -4.62 6.89 -14.17
CA ASP A 56 -4.34 8.02 -15.03
C ASP A 56 -3.45 8.84 -14.14
N VAL A 57 -2.19 8.88 -14.51
CA VAL A 57 -1.25 9.78 -13.89
C VAL A 57 -2.00 11.10 -14.05
N GLU A 58 -2.78 11.48 -13.04
CA GLU A 58 -2.96 12.87 -12.71
C GLU A 58 -1.50 13.27 -12.72
N GLU A 59 -1.15 14.05 -13.74
CA GLU A 59 0.04 14.84 -13.67
C GLU A 59 -0.17 15.56 -12.35
N ASP A 60 0.34 14.94 -11.28
CA ASP A 60 0.55 15.52 -9.98
C ASP A 60 1.56 16.57 -10.37
N ALA A 61 1.02 17.70 -10.86
CA ALA A 61 1.75 18.90 -11.04
C ALA A 61 2.42 19.01 -9.69
N LEU A 62 3.75 18.99 -9.69
CA LEU A 62 4.54 19.20 -8.50
C LEU A 62 4.30 20.66 -8.09
N VAL A 63 3.10 20.91 -7.57
CA VAL A 63 2.67 22.20 -7.08
C VAL A 63 3.39 22.33 -5.77
N GLU A 64 4.27 23.32 -5.71
CA GLU A 64 4.94 23.63 -4.46
C GLU A 64 3.89 23.87 -3.38
N MET A 65 4.03 23.16 -2.26
CA MET A 65 3.15 23.36 -1.11
C MET A 65 3.21 24.83 -0.68
N PRO A 66 2.07 25.54 -0.59
CA PRO A 66 2.05 26.92 -0.14
C PRO A 66 2.76 27.11 1.20
N ALA A 67 3.60 28.15 1.32
CA ALA A 67 4.50 28.34 2.47
C ALA A 67 3.76 28.36 3.82
N GLN A 68 2.54 28.89 3.87
CA GLN A 68 1.71 28.89 5.07
C GLN A 68 1.30 27.48 5.52
N LEU A 69 0.98 26.60 4.57
CA LEU A 69 0.62 25.20 4.84
C LEU A 69 1.85 24.42 5.27
N ARG A 70 3.00 24.65 4.61
CA ARG A 70 4.29 24.08 5.03
C ARG A 70 4.64 24.44 6.48
N ARG A 71 4.60 25.74 6.82
CA ARG A 71 4.87 26.23 8.18
C ARG A 71 3.89 25.69 9.21
N LEU A 72 2.65 25.43 8.82
CA LEU A 72 1.65 24.82 9.71
C LEU A 72 1.98 23.35 9.95
N ALA A 73 2.26 22.59 8.90
CA ALA A 73 2.64 21.18 8.98
C ALA A 73 3.90 20.99 9.83
N GLU A 74 4.95 21.79 9.60
CA GLU A 74 6.18 21.78 10.39
C GLU A 74 5.89 22.00 11.89
N ARG A 75 5.00 22.96 12.24
CA ARG A 75 4.61 23.22 13.64
C ARG A 75 3.83 22.06 14.26
N LEU A 76 2.90 21.46 13.53
CA LEU A 76 2.13 20.31 14.01
C LEU A 76 3.02 19.10 14.23
N LEU A 77 3.89 18.79 13.26
CA LEU A 77 4.80 17.66 13.32
C LEU A 77 5.86 17.81 14.40
N ASN A 78 6.43 19.01 14.58
CA ASN A 78 7.39 19.26 15.66
C ASN A 78 6.73 19.18 17.05
N ARG A 79 5.46 19.61 17.16
CA ARG A 79 4.68 19.46 18.40
C ARG A 79 4.37 17.98 18.68
N SER A 80 4.03 17.19 17.67
CA SER A 80 3.79 15.76 17.84
C SER A 80 5.08 14.97 18.05
N ALA A 81 6.19 15.35 17.44
CA ALA A 81 7.50 14.71 17.62
C ALA A 81 7.98 14.89 19.07
N ALA A 82 7.79 16.08 19.66
CA ALA A 82 8.04 16.31 21.07
C ALA A 82 7.18 15.42 21.98
N ALA A 83 5.94 15.09 21.57
CA ALA A 83 5.08 14.14 22.28
C ALA A 83 5.46 12.66 22.01
N PHE A 84 6.02 12.35 20.84
CA PHE A 84 6.44 11.01 20.42
C PHE A 84 7.83 10.61 20.93
N SER A 85 8.69 11.55 21.33
CA SER A 85 10.00 11.24 21.94
C SER A 85 9.87 10.32 23.15
N GLY A 86 8.78 10.44 23.93
CA GLY A 86 8.51 9.54 25.05
C GLY A 86 8.17 8.09 24.65
N LEU A 87 7.74 7.84 23.42
CA LEU A 87 7.53 6.48 22.90
C LEU A 87 8.82 5.86 22.35
N SER A 88 9.75 6.67 21.84
CA SER A 88 11.05 6.19 21.36
C SER A 88 11.93 5.65 22.50
N GLU A 89 11.80 6.20 23.72
CA GLU A 89 12.45 5.67 24.93
C GLU A 89 11.89 4.31 25.36
N LEU A 90 10.60 4.04 25.12
CA LEU A 90 9.96 2.75 25.42
C LEU A 90 10.36 1.63 24.45
N VAL A 91 10.79 1.97 23.23
CA VAL A 91 11.32 0.99 22.26
C VAL A 91 12.74 0.56 22.61
N ASN A 92 13.58 1.48 23.12
CA ASN A 92 14.96 1.16 23.49
C ASN A 92 15.08 0.30 24.76
N THR A 93 14.12 0.39 25.69
CA THR A 93 14.13 -0.42 26.92
C THR A 93 13.75 -1.90 26.70
N ARG A 94 13.22 -2.27 25.52
CA ARG A 94 12.89 -3.67 25.18
C ARG A 94 14.05 -4.44 24.52
N GLN A 95 15.19 -3.81 24.26
CA GLN A 95 16.35 -4.48 23.63
C GLN A 95 17.40 -5.02 24.63
N LEU A 96 17.21 -4.89 25.94
CA LEU A 96 18.15 -5.37 26.97
C LEU A 96 17.59 -6.51 27.84
N SER A 97 16.91 -7.47 27.20
CA SER A 97 16.60 -8.77 27.82
C SER A 97 16.79 -9.87 26.78
N HIS A 98 18.05 -10.22 26.53
CA HIS A 98 18.49 -11.50 26.01
C HIS A 98 19.57 -12.04 26.94
#